data_AF-A0AAV0DGC2-F1
#
_entry.id   AF-A0AAV0DGC2-F1
#
_cell.length_a   1.000
_cell.length_b   1.000
_cell.length_c   1.000
_cell.angle_alpha   90.00
_cell.angle_beta   90.00
_cell.angle_gamma   90.00
#
_symmetry.space_group_name_H-M   'P 1'
#
loop_
_entity.id
_entity.type
_entity.pdbx_description
1 polymer ?
#
loop_
_entity_poly.entity_id
_entity_poly.type
_entity_poly.pdbx_seq_one_letter_code
_entity_poly.pdbx_strand_id
1 'polypeptide(L)'
;MDRWTGILKVPLYTSSIKTYYRVAASLRLSPSPNTFAVPAANAIFFSGDRVEGSGNPVVERLSDLQRVAEILISKFGDTTNAWVVEPPIFNGPFGVYKDFIPSINDSGEPKVYEAKEFPASSSMVLLLWNCLKEGRS
;
A
#
# COMPACT_ATOMS: atom_id res chain seq x y z
N MET A 1 -9.50 -19.92 -4.07
CA MET A 1 -8.24 -19.87 -4.85
C MET A 1 -7.15 -19.43 -3.88
N ASP A 2 -6.01 -20.11 -3.83
CA ASP A 2 -5.00 -19.79 -2.82
C ASP A 2 -4.44 -18.38 -3.02
N ARG A 3 -4.19 -17.70 -1.88
CA ARG A 3 -3.70 -16.33 -1.85
C ARG A 3 -2.47 -16.27 -0.97
N TRP A 4 -1.52 -15.46 -1.37
CA TRP A 4 -0.44 -15.05 -0.49
C TRP A 4 -0.90 -13.83 0.29
N THR A 5 -0.74 -13.85 1.61
CA THR A 5 -1.04 -12.72 2.48
C THR A 5 0.14 -12.44 3.38
N GLY A 6 0.54 -11.17 3.47
CA GLY A 6 1.63 -10.77 4.35
C GLY A 6 1.76 -9.26 4.47
N ILE A 7 2.49 -8.84 5.49
CA ILE A 7 2.90 -7.45 5.67
C ILE A 7 4.36 -7.33 5.25
N LEU A 8 4.62 -6.51 4.24
CA LEU A 8 5.96 -6.26 3.72
C LEU A 8 6.46 -4.90 4.21
N LYS A 9 7.76 -4.82 4.50
CA LYS A 9 8.46 -3.56 4.75
C LYS A 9 9.28 -3.23 3.51
N VAL A 10 8.80 -2.28 2.70
CA VAL A 10 9.38 -1.99 1.39
C VAL A 10 9.87 -0.55 1.30
N PRO A 11 11.11 -0.32 0.85
CA PRO A 11 11.56 1.02 0.52
C PRO A 11 10.90 1.49 -0.79
N LEU A 12 10.55 2.77 -0.87
CA LEU A 12 10.04 3.35 -2.11
C LEU A 12 11.19 3.55 -3.11
N TYR A 13 12.25 4.22 -2.69
CA TYR A 13 13.49 4.39 -3.45
C TYR A 13 14.65 3.66 -2.76
N THR A 14 15.55 3.08 -3.56
CA THR A 14 16.70 2.30 -3.05
C THR A 14 17.76 3.15 -2.35
N SER A 15 17.75 4.47 -2.57
CA SER A 15 18.71 5.43 -2.00
C SER A 15 18.29 6.04 -0.66
N SER A 16 17.03 5.89 -0.24
CA SER A 16 16.53 6.41 1.03
C SER A 16 16.89 5.47 2.19
N ILE A 17 17.90 5.86 2.98
CA ILE A 17 18.59 4.96 3.91
C ILE A 17 17.77 4.49 5.13
N LYS A 18 16.57 5.01 5.45
CA LYS A 18 15.83 4.61 6.68
C LYS A 18 14.30 4.64 6.67
N THR A 19 13.61 4.85 5.54
CA THR A 19 12.14 4.89 5.51
C THR A 19 11.55 3.74 4.72
N TYR A 20 10.63 3.01 5.36
CA TYR A 20 9.96 1.85 4.77
C TYR A 20 8.46 2.00 4.90
N TYR A 21 7.77 1.76 3.80
CA TYR A 21 6.33 1.56 3.82
C TYR A 21 6.02 0.20 4.41
N ARG A 22 4.97 0.13 5.22
CA ARG A 22 4.37 -1.14 5.61
C ARG A 22 3.19 -1.40 4.68
N VAL A 23 3.26 -2.48 3.91
CA VAL A 23 2.22 -2.81 2.94
C VAL A 23 1.65 -4.18 3.30
N ALA A 24 0.40 -4.22 3.78
CA ALA A 24 -0.33 -5.48 3.81
C ALA A 24 -0.83 -5.78 2.40
N ALA A 25 -0.43 -6.93 1.89
CA ALA A 25 -0.78 -7.37 0.56
C ALA A 25 -1.53 -8.70 0.64
N SER A 26 -2.58 -8.82 -0.16
CA SER A 26 -3.29 -10.08 -0.42
C SER A 26 -3.28 -10.31 -1.92
N LEU A 27 -2.46 -11.27 -2.36
CA LEU A 27 -2.12 -11.49 -3.75
C LEU A 27 -2.62 -12.85 -4.22
N ARG A 28 -3.15 -12.88 -5.44
CA ARG A 28 -3.56 -14.14 -6.07
C ARG A 28 -2.35 -14.98 -6.40
N LEU A 29 -2.35 -16.24 -5.96
CA LEU A 29 -1.39 -17.23 -6.43
C LEU A 29 -1.85 -17.78 -7.78
N SER A 30 -0.88 -18.04 -8.64
CA SER A 30 -1.12 -18.80 -9.86
C SER A 30 -1.03 -20.30 -9.55
N PRO A 31 -1.58 -21.18 -10.41
CA PRO A 31 -1.41 -22.63 -10.27
C PRO A 31 0.06 -23.08 -10.34
N SER A 32 0.94 -22.26 -10.93
CA SER A 32 2.37 -22.53 -10.97
C SER A 32 3.04 -22.16 -9.65
N PRO A 33 3.98 -22.98 -9.12
CA PRO A 33 4.64 -22.72 -7.85
C PRO A 33 5.25 -21.32 -7.76
N ASN A 34 5.10 -20.65 -6.61
CA ASN A 34 5.72 -19.36 -6.27
C ASN A 34 5.53 -18.23 -7.30
N THR A 35 4.41 -18.24 -8.03
CA THR A 35 4.08 -17.17 -8.98
C THR A 35 2.74 -16.55 -8.65
N PHE A 36 2.64 -15.24 -8.85
CA PHE A 36 1.39 -14.50 -8.69
C PHE A 36 0.60 -14.51 -9.99
N ALA A 37 -0.71 -14.72 -9.88
CA ALA A 37 -1.63 -14.59 -11.01
C ALA A 37 -1.90 -13.10 -11.31
N VAL A 38 -2.15 -12.79 -12.58
CA VAL A 38 -2.58 -11.45 -12.99
C VAL A 38 -3.98 -11.19 -12.40
N PRO A 39 -4.17 -10.11 -11.61
CA PRO A 39 -5.49 -9.78 -11.08
C PRO A 39 -6.34 -9.07 -12.14
N ALA A 40 -7.67 -9.17 -12.01
CA ALA A 40 -8.59 -8.36 -12.82
C ALA A 40 -8.58 -6.89 -12.38
N ALA A 41 -8.28 -6.62 -11.11
CA ALA A 41 -8.19 -5.29 -10.53
C ALA A 41 -7.23 -5.27 -9.33
N ASN A 42 -6.74 -4.08 -8.98
CA ASN A 42 -6.01 -3.83 -7.74
C ASN A 42 -6.81 -2.86 -6.88
N ALA A 43 -7.19 -3.28 -5.68
CA ALA A 43 -7.74 -2.40 -4.64
C ALA A 43 -6.58 -1.85 -3.81
N ILE A 44 -6.39 -0.53 -3.83
CA ILE A 44 -5.33 0.15 -3.08
C ILE A 44 -5.96 1.04 -2.04
N PHE A 45 -5.60 0.83 -0.78
CA PHE A 45 -6.07 1.60 0.35
C PHE A 45 -4.87 2.23 1.06
N PHE A 46 -4.91 3.53 1.29
CA PHE A 46 -3.90 4.22 2.08
C PHE A 46 -4.38 4.35 3.51
N SER A 47 -3.68 3.71 4.43
CA SER A 47 -3.95 3.85 5.85
C SER A 47 -3.46 5.20 6.34
N GLY A 48 -4.35 5.92 7.03
CA GLY A 48 -4.01 7.11 7.78
C GLY A 48 -3.37 6.75 9.13
N ASP A 49 -3.44 7.70 10.06
CA ASP A 49 -2.91 7.49 11.41
C ASP A 49 -3.64 6.36 12.15
N ARG A 50 -2.91 5.68 13.02
CA ARG A 50 -3.44 4.58 13.82
C ARG A 50 -3.86 5.08 15.18
N VAL A 51 -5.05 4.68 15.60
CA VAL A 51 -5.55 4.93 16.95
C VAL A 51 -5.63 3.60 17.67
N GLU A 52 -4.56 3.26 18.40
CA GLU A 52 -4.52 2.05 19.22
C GLU A 52 -5.10 2.32 20.61
N GLY A 53 -5.72 1.30 21.23
CA GLY A 53 -6.19 1.38 22.61
C GLY A 53 -7.47 2.21 22.77
N SER A 54 -8.23 2.37 21.69
CA SER A 54 -9.54 3.03 21.71
C SER A 54 -10.60 2.22 22.48
N GLY A 55 -10.39 0.90 22.61
CA GLY A 55 -11.37 -0.04 23.18
C GLY A 55 -12.58 -0.28 22.27
N ASN A 56 -12.68 0.41 21.13
CA ASN A 56 -13.75 0.23 20.16
C ASN A 56 -13.36 -0.88 19.17
N PRO A 57 -14.10 -2.01 19.13
CA PRO A 57 -13.71 -3.17 18.32
C PRO A 57 -13.67 -2.88 16.81
N VAL A 58 -14.44 -1.90 16.33
CA VAL A 58 -14.43 -1.49 14.91
C VAL A 58 -13.16 -0.70 14.61
N VAL A 59 -12.77 0.23 15.48
CA VAL A 59 -11.56 1.05 15.32
C VAL A 59 -10.31 0.18 15.38
N GLU A 60 -10.22 -0.72 16.37
CA GLU A 60 -9.09 -1.65 16.47
C GLU A 60 -8.97 -2.53 15.22
N ARG A 61 -10.11 -3.05 14.73
CA ARG A 61 -10.14 -3.88 13.52
C ARG A 61 -9.71 -3.10 12.27
N LEU A 62 -10.10 -1.83 12.12
CA LEU A 62 -9.73 -1.00 10.97
C LEU A 62 -8.31 -0.42 11.08
N SER A 63 -7.70 -0.46 12.26
CA SER A 63 -6.30 -0.09 12.49
C SER A 63 -5.32 -1.20 12.14
N ASP A 64 -5.80 -2.43 11.93
CA ASP A 64 -4.99 -3.57 11.48
C ASP A 64 -4.96 -3.65 9.95
N LEU A 65 -3.76 -3.48 9.40
CA LEU A 65 -3.49 -3.49 7.95
C LEU A 65 -3.97 -4.78 7.26
N GLN A 66 -3.74 -5.93 7.90
CA GLN A 66 -4.09 -7.23 7.33
C GLN A 66 -5.61 -7.44 7.36
N ARG A 67 -6.27 -7.01 8.44
CA ARG A 67 -7.74 -7.01 8.52
C ARG A 67 -8.38 -6.12 7.47
N VAL A 68 -7.81 -4.95 7.19
CA VAL A 68 -8.29 -4.09 6.10
C VAL A 68 -8.11 -4.80 4.75
N ALA A 69 -6.99 -5.48 4.52
CA ALA A 69 -6.79 -6.24 3.28
C ALA A 69 -7.82 -7.37 3.12
N GLU A 70 -8.10 -8.12 4.20
CA GLU A 70 -9.16 -9.15 4.24
C GLU A 70 -10.53 -8.56 3.90
N ILE A 71 -10.86 -7.38 4.47
CA ILE A 71 -12.12 -6.68 4.18
C ILE A 71 -12.20 -6.31 2.69
N LEU A 72 -11.14 -5.75 2.11
CA LEU A 72 -11.10 -5.39 0.69
C LEU A 72 -11.35 -6.62 -0.20
N ILE A 73 -10.68 -7.74 0.07
CA ILE A 73 -10.90 -8.98 -0.69
C ILE A 73 -12.33 -9.50 -0.51
N SER A 74 -12.87 -9.47 0.70
CA SER A 74 -14.26 -9.89 0.95
C SER A 74 -15.29 -9.06 0.18
N LYS A 75 -14.95 -7.81 -0.17
CA LYS A 75 -15.84 -6.85 -0.86
C LYS A 75 -15.66 -6.89 -2.37
N PHE A 76 -14.42 -6.98 -2.86
CA PHE A 76 -14.08 -6.91 -4.28
C PHE A 76 -13.86 -8.27 -4.96
N GLY A 77 -13.85 -9.36 -4.19
CA GLY A 77 -13.79 -10.72 -4.69
C GLY A 77 -12.39 -11.25 -5.02
N ASP A 78 -12.33 -12.54 -5.33
CA ASP A 78 -11.09 -13.31 -5.43
C ASP A 78 -10.22 -12.97 -6.64
N THR A 79 -10.76 -12.29 -7.65
CA THR A 79 -10.01 -11.85 -8.83
C THR A 79 -9.22 -10.56 -8.61
N THR A 80 -9.40 -9.91 -7.46
CA THR A 80 -8.77 -8.63 -7.10
C THR A 80 -7.55 -8.88 -6.20
N ASN A 81 -6.48 -8.11 -6.37
CA ASN A 81 -5.41 -8.01 -5.37
C ASN A 81 -5.70 -6.83 -4.43
N ALA A 82 -5.39 -6.97 -3.14
CA ALA A 82 -5.54 -5.89 -2.17
C ALA A 82 -4.17 -5.43 -1.66
N TRP A 83 -4.02 -4.11 -1.55
CA TRP A 83 -2.81 -3.44 -1.08
C TRP A 83 -3.21 -2.38 -0.06
N VAL A 84 -2.82 -2.56 1.19
CA VAL A 84 -3.08 -1.60 2.26
C VAL A 84 -1.75 -0.97 2.65
N VAL A 85 -1.57 0.29 2.30
CA VAL A 85 -0.31 1.03 2.37
C VAL A 85 -0.31 1.92 3.59
N GLU A 86 0.57 1.64 4.54
CA GLU A 86 0.87 2.51 5.68
C GLU A 86 2.17 3.28 5.39
N PRO A 87 2.15 4.62 5.42
CA PRO A 87 3.33 5.42 5.20
C PRO A 87 4.33 5.29 6.36
N PRO A 88 5.64 5.47 6.11
CA PRO A 88 6.68 5.39 7.14
C PRO A 88 6.50 6.43 8.26
N ILE A 89 5.95 7.59 7.91
CA ILE A 89 5.69 8.71 8.82
C ILE A 89 4.33 9.29 8.46
N PHE A 90 3.43 9.36 9.44
CA PHE A 90 2.21 10.14 9.29
C PHE A 90 2.53 11.61 9.55
N ASN A 91 2.29 12.45 8.55
CA ASN A 91 2.51 13.90 8.63
C ASN A 91 1.32 14.66 8.05
N GLY A 92 0.12 14.32 8.52
CA GLY A 92 -1.14 14.91 8.08
C GLY A 92 -1.83 14.17 6.93
N PRO A 93 -2.94 14.73 6.39
CA PRO A 93 -3.86 14.06 5.47
C PRO A 93 -3.21 13.49 4.19
N PHE A 94 -2.07 14.05 3.77
CA PHE A 94 -1.36 13.67 2.55
C PHE A 94 0.04 13.08 2.84
N GLY A 95 0.29 12.62 4.07
CA GLY A 95 1.60 12.09 4.48
C GLY A 95 2.12 10.98 3.55
N VAL A 96 1.23 10.19 2.97
CA VAL A 96 1.59 9.14 2.01
C VAL A 96 2.07 9.66 0.66
N TYR A 97 1.59 10.83 0.23
CA TYR A 97 1.96 11.41 -1.04
C TYR A 97 3.30 12.15 -0.99
N LYS A 98 3.78 12.51 0.20
CA LYS A 98 5.03 13.26 0.38
C LYS A 98 6.21 12.65 -0.40
N ASP A 99 6.35 11.33 -0.36
CA ASP A 99 7.44 10.64 -1.05
C ASP A 99 7.07 10.23 -2.48
N PHE A 100 5.80 10.39 -2.88
CA PHE A 100 5.30 9.97 -4.19
C PHE A 100 5.41 11.07 -5.24
N ILE A 101 5.45 12.33 -4.81
CA ILE A 101 5.53 13.51 -5.67
C ILE A 101 6.72 14.40 -5.29
N PRO A 102 7.35 15.09 -6.26
CA PRO A 102 8.64 15.75 -6.03
C PRO A 102 8.61 16.91 -5.02
N SER A 103 7.46 17.58 -4.88
CA SER A 103 7.36 18.76 -4.01
C SER A 103 5.93 18.99 -3.50
N ILE A 104 5.78 19.09 -2.18
CA ILE A 104 4.51 19.40 -1.50
C ILE A 104 4.61 20.68 -0.67
N ASN A 105 3.48 21.37 -0.48
CA ASN A 105 3.32 22.46 0.48
C ASN A 105 3.08 21.91 1.90
N ASP A 106 2.96 22.81 2.88
CA ASP A 106 2.76 22.42 4.29
C ASP A 106 1.40 21.75 4.53
N SER A 107 0.45 21.94 3.60
CA SER A 107 -0.84 21.24 3.57
C SER A 107 -0.77 19.88 2.87
N GLY A 108 0.38 19.49 2.32
CA GLY A 108 0.58 18.21 1.64
C GLY A 108 0.12 18.16 0.18
N GLU A 109 -0.28 19.30 -0.38
CA GLU A 109 -0.67 19.42 -1.78
C GLU A 109 0.56 19.57 -2.68
N PRO A 110 0.52 19.07 -3.92
CA PRO A 110 1.59 19.32 -4.88
C PRO A 110 1.81 20.84 -5.07
N LYS A 111 3.05 21.33 -4.89
CA LYS A 111 3.36 22.76 -5.11
C LYS A 111 3.19 23.18 -6.56
N VAL A 112 3.39 22.25 -7.49
CA VAL A 112 3.20 22.42 -8.93
C VAL A 112 2.50 21.18 -9.43
N TYR A 113 1.42 21.37 -10.19
CA TYR A 113 0.77 20.30 -10.93
C TYR A 113 1.13 20.44 -12.41
N GLU A 114 1.97 19.54 -12.92
CA GLU A 114 2.27 19.42 -14.34
C GLU A 114 1.61 18.16 -14.90
N ALA A 115 0.53 18.34 -15.68
CA ALA A 115 -0.28 17.24 -16.21
C ALA A 115 0.44 16.35 -17.26
N LYS A 116 1.69 16.68 -17.61
CA LYS A 116 2.50 15.90 -18.57
C LYS A 116 3.25 14.75 -17.91
N GLU A 117 3.46 14.82 -16.60
CA GLU A 117 4.19 13.80 -15.85
C GLU A 117 3.25 12.96 -14.97
N PHE A 118 3.76 11.82 -14.51
CA PHE A 118 3.01 10.87 -13.70
C PHE A 118 3.76 10.46 -12.42
N PRO A 119 4.30 11.41 -11.62
CA PRO A 119 5.17 11.07 -10.50
C PRO A 119 4.47 10.18 -9.47
N ALA A 120 3.23 10.51 -9.08
CA ALA A 120 2.50 9.76 -8.08
C ALA A 120 2.22 8.30 -8.49
N SER A 121 1.75 8.08 -9.72
CA SER A 121 1.48 6.72 -10.21
C SER A 121 2.77 5.95 -10.49
N SER A 122 3.84 6.62 -10.93
CA SER A 122 5.15 5.98 -11.11
C SER A 122 5.70 5.48 -9.78
N SER A 123 5.61 6.31 -8.72
CA SER A 123 5.98 5.94 -7.36
C SER A 123 5.11 4.82 -6.81
N MET A 124 3.79 4.85 -7.05
CA MET A 124 2.90 3.75 -6.68
C MET A 124 3.29 2.44 -7.38
N VAL A 125 3.49 2.47 -8.70
CA VAL A 125 3.90 1.28 -9.46
C VAL A 125 5.22 0.74 -8.93
N LEU A 126 6.18 1.62 -8.62
CA LEU A 126 7.45 1.24 -8.03
C LEU A 126 7.27 0.57 -6.66
N LEU A 127 6.42 1.12 -5.78
CA LEU A 127 6.13 0.53 -4.47
C LEU A 127 5.55 -0.88 -4.61
N LEU A 128 4.49 -1.03 -5.42
CA LEU A 128 3.83 -2.32 -5.64
C LEU A 128 4.78 -3.33 -6.29
N TRP A 129 5.62 -2.88 -7.21
CA TRP A 129 6.65 -3.71 -7.83
C TRP A 129 7.68 -4.22 -6.81
N ASN A 130 8.13 -3.36 -5.90
CA ASN A 130 9.01 -3.75 -4.81
C ASN A 130 8.31 -4.77 -3.88
N CYS A 131 7.03 -4.58 -3.56
CA CYS A 131 6.26 -5.58 -2.81
C CYS A 131 6.21 -6.94 -3.52
N LEU A 132 5.99 -6.95 -4.83
CA LEU A 132 5.96 -8.20 -5.61
C LEU A 132 7.31 -8.92 -5.62
N LYS A 133 8.43 -8.18 -5.57
CA LYS A 133 9.76 -8.78 -5.44
C LYS A 133 9.96 -9.40 -4.06
N GLU A 134 9.69 -8.64 -2.99
CA GLU A 134 9.84 -9.13 -1.61
C GLU A 134 8.89 -10.30 -1.27
N GLY A 135 7.69 -10.34 -1.86
CA GLY A 135 6.75 -11.44 -1.66
C GLY A 135 7.10 -12.74 -2.41
N ARG A 136 8.08 -12.72 -3.31
CA ARG A 136 8.57 -13.90 -4.07
C ARG A 136 9.86 -14.50 -3.51
N SER A 137 10.60 -13.74 -2.72
CA SER A 137 11.80 -14.16 -1.98
C SER A 137 11.44 -14.99 -0.75
#